data_AF-A0A8B6DVX5-F1
#
_entry.id   AF-A0A8B6DVX5-F1
#
_cell.length_a   1.000
_cell.length_b   1.000
_cell.length_c   1.000
_cell.angle_alpha   90.00
_cell.angle_beta   90.00
_cell.angle_gamma   90.00
#
_symmetry.space_group_name_H-M   'P 1'
#
loop_
_entity.id
_entity.type
_entity.pdbx_description
1 polymer ?
#
loop_
_entity_poly.entity_id
_entity_poly.type
_entity_poly.pdbx_seq_one_letter_code
_entity_poly.pdbx_strand_id
1 'polypeptide(L)'
;MASSKMCGPCSRVDKLASAVTFCTDCEDLLCADCVTMHKAIKALALHHLVDKEVQTDKAFNIRKNCRDYPDMPLEFYCSNHESLCCRTCSVNTHRTCGKILPIGVAACGIKSSVILNDVTADLNGLLKTADQLVEDRAKNRENISKTKATTLQKIVKFKRQIIQELDGLEKKLMTEVDETEKKLTKKAESDLSDIEIRRKAIVDVSEQLEFLTKHGSESQILMLLNTIRVDIFKQEDDFENLISFYNCSDINFKASESKIAFSSLGSVEITSVPCSIAHKPSKNAQAQIPTEYAKMPTKFNFENKFDVPYRNGRIISIVVLNNNRLLLCFNGNKSSALSIWSDTGDHIQDCQLAAPAWGIAIIPGKDEVVVTLPAMNSIQLVNISTMEPGKVMTVPDSSYGVTVVKDMIVLGGKGKVYFLSITGSLMKTSEVGRRNLFSLKGNKTNVIYCCEADGDTLHCIDIHGAVIFSFTSSDFERPVGLEFDGKENLYVTNWTKNKLTRLSPEGKLLDILLKTEDGLDEPYGLVFNKNYTKMYIGNGKRSADKQVLIFDCA
;
A
#
# COMPACT_ATOMS: atom_id res chain seq x y z
N MET A 1 -82.61 37.84 28.78
CA MET A 1 -83.48 38.07 29.95
C MET A 1 -82.62 38.68 31.04
N ALA A 2 -82.83 39.95 31.38
CA ALA A 2 -82.05 40.61 32.42
C ALA A 2 -82.40 39.98 33.78
N SER A 3 -81.43 39.32 34.42
CA SER A 3 -81.58 38.78 35.78
C SER A 3 -81.96 39.94 36.71
N SER A 4 -83.17 39.91 37.27
CA SER A 4 -83.64 40.95 38.17
C SER A 4 -82.84 40.87 39.48
N LYS A 5 -81.85 41.76 39.64
CA LYS A 5 -81.03 41.79 40.83
C LYS A 5 -81.89 42.09 42.07
N MET A 6 -81.70 41.31 43.14
CA MET A 6 -82.53 41.36 44.35
C MET A 6 -81.96 42.33 45.40
N CYS A 7 -82.83 42.85 46.26
CA CYS A 7 -82.45 43.70 47.38
C CYS A 7 -81.66 42.89 48.43
N GLY A 8 -80.44 43.32 48.74
CA GLY A 8 -79.54 42.67 49.71
C GLY A 8 -80.16 42.58 51.11
N PRO A 9 -80.56 43.70 51.74
CA PRO A 9 -81.19 43.67 53.06
C PRO A 9 -82.44 42.81 53.14
N CYS A 10 -83.32 42.85 52.13
CA CYS A 10 -84.52 42.01 52.10
C CYS A 10 -84.18 40.53 51.94
N SER A 11 -83.18 40.20 51.11
CA SER A 11 -82.72 38.83 50.93
C SER A 11 -82.13 38.25 52.22
N ARG A 12 -81.48 39.07 53.06
CA ARG A 12 -80.94 38.65 54.38
C ARG A 12 -82.03 38.32 55.41
N VAL A 13 -83.27 38.73 55.17
CA VAL A 13 -84.43 38.46 56.03
C VAL A 13 -85.51 37.65 55.29
N ASP A 14 -85.09 36.90 54.26
CA ASP A 14 -85.92 36.01 53.43
C ASP A 14 -87.12 36.69 52.76
N LYS A 15 -87.02 37.99 52.48
CA LYS A 15 -88.01 38.75 51.72
C LYS A 15 -87.57 38.93 50.27
N LEU A 16 -88.46 38.58 49.34
CA LEU A 16 -88.25 38.78 47.91
C LEU A 16 -88.67 40.20 47.51
N ALA A 17 -87.68 41.07 47.33
CA ALA A 17 -87.90 42.42 46.79
C ALA A 17 -86.85 42.72 45.71
N SER A 18 -87.30 43.19 44.56
CA SER A 18 -86.42 43.59 43.46
C SER A 18 -85.67 44.86 43.81
N ALA A 19 -84.37 44.90 43.55
CA ALA A 19 -83.58 46.10 43.75
C ALA A 19 -83.91 47.16 42.68
N VAL A 20 -83.83 48.42 43.09
CA VAL A 20 -84.00 49.61 42.24
C VAL A 20 -82.79 50.52 42.31
N THR A 21 -81.96 50.43 43.34
CA THR A 21 -80.83 51.34 43.59
C THR A 21 -79.67 50.55 44.20
N PHE A 22 -78.43 50.97 43.95
CA PHE A 22 -77.23 50.44 44.61
C PHE A 22 -76.65 51.51 45.54
N CYS A 23 -76.31 51.12 46.77
CA CYS A 23 -75.60 51.97 47.70
C CYS A 23 -74.10 51.65 47.63
N THR A 24 -73.26 52.62 47.22
CA THR A 24 -71.82 52.40 47.07
C THR A 24 -71.09 52.30 48.41
N ASP A 25 -71.66 52.85 49.49
CA ASP A 25 -71.05 52.84 50.82
C ASP A 25 -71.31 51.54 51.58
N CYS A 26 -72.53 51.00 51.46
CA CYS A 26 -72.92 49.70 52.00
C CYS A 26 -72.58 48.53 51.08
N GLU A 27 -72.22 48.81 49.83
CA GLU A 27 -72.01 47.81 48.77
C GLU A 27 -73.21 46.88 48.59
N ASP A 28 -74.42 47.41 48.80
CA ASP A 28 -75.67 46.66 48.81
C ASP A 28 -76.69 47.21 47.80
N LEU A 29 -77.41 46.30 47.16
CA LEU A 29 -78.58 46.60 46.33
C LEU A 29 -79.82 46.80 47.21
N LEU A 30 -80.59 47.85 46.95
CA LEU A 30 -81.74 48.27 47.75
C LEU A 30 -83.02 48.30 46.90
N CYS A 31 -84.13 47.76 47.43
CA CYS A 31 -85.48 47.99 46.92
C CYS A 31 -86.00 49.38 47.32
N ALA A 32 -87.14 49.81 46.76
CA ALA A 32 -87.71 51.13 47.02
C ALA A 32 -87.94 51.42 48.53
N ASP A 33 -88.41 50.41 49.27
CA ASP A 33 -88.65 50.55 50.72
C ASP A 33 -87.33 50.71 51.48
N CYS A 34 -86.32 49.92 51.13
CA CYS A 34 -84.99 50.02 51.73
C CYS A 34 -84.31 51.34 51.42
N VAL A 35 -84.56 51.95 50.25
CA VAL A 35 -84.08 53.30 49.91
C VAL A 35 -84.74 54.35 50.81
N THR A 36 -86.06 54.25 51.02
CA THR A 36 -86.79 55.15 51.92
C THR A 36 -86.23 55.07 53.34
N MET A 37 -86.01 53.85 53.83
CA MET A 37 -85.37 53.63 55.13
C MET A 37 -83.93 54.13 55.20
N HIS A 38 -83.14 53.93 54.13
CA HIS A 38 -81.77 54.45 54.03
C HIS A 38 -81.74 55.98 54.18
N LYS A 39 -82.69 56.68 53.56
CA LYS A 39 -82.80 58.14 53.66
C LYS A 39 -83.35 58.62 55.00
N ALA A 40 -84.22 57.83 55.65
CA ALA A 40 -84.82 58.18 56.93
C ALA A 40 -83.86 57.97 58.12
N ILE A 41 -82.96 57.00 58.05
CA ILE A 41 -82.00 56.70 59.12
C ILE A 41 -80.81 57.65 59.02
N LYS A 42 -80.60 58.48 60.05
CA LYS A 42 -79.54 59.49 60.10
C LYS A 42 -78.14 58.97 59.75
N ALA A 43 -77.82 57.74 60.15
CA ALA A 43 -76.53 57.10 59.88
C ALA A 43 -76.32 56.70 58.40
N LEU A 44 -77.40 56.46 57.66
CA LEU A 44 -77.38 55.97 56.27
C LEU A 44 -77.80 57.06 55.27
N ALA A 45 -78.40 58.15 55.76
CA ALA A 45 -79.01 59.20 54.94
C ALA A 45 -78.01 59.92 54.01
N LEU A 46 -76.72 59.89 54.34
CA LEU A 46 -75.64 60.50 53.56
C LEU A 46 -74.91 59.52 52.64
N HIS A 47 -75.32 58.25 52.61
CA HIS A 47 -74.73 57.28 51.69
C HIS A 47 -75.05 57.63 50.24
N HIS A 48 -74.11 57.36 49.36
CA HIS A 48 -74.22 57.62 47.95
C HIS A 48 -75.00 56.48 47.27
N LEU A 49 -76.13 56.87 46.68
CA LEU A 49 -77.07 55.98 46.01
C LEU A 49 -76.98 56.20 44.50
N VAL A 50 -76.72 55.13 43.75
CA VAL A 50 -76.61 55.14 42.28
C VAL A 50 -77.58 54.14 41.68
N ASP A 51 -77.79 54.21 40.36
CA ASP A 51 -78.62 53.23 39.66
C ASP A 51 -78.04 51.81 39.86
N LYS A 52 -78.93 50.83 40.03
CA LYS A 52 -78.56 49.42 40.20
C LYS A 52 -77.78 48.87 39.01
N GLU A 53 -77.93 49.47 37.83
CA GLU A 53 -77.22 49.09 36.61
C GLU A 53 -75.72 49.38 36.69
N VAL A 54 -75.31 50.32 37.56
CA VAL A 54 -73.91 50.72 37.78
C VAL A 54 -73.17 49.78 38.76
N GLN A 55 -73.85 48.77 39.30
CA GLN A 55 -73.23 47.81 40.21
C GLN A 55 -72.12 47.00 39.51
N THR A 56 -70.95 46.95 40.13
CA THR A 56 -69.82 46.09 39.76
C THR A 56 -69.81 44.82 40.64
N ASP A 57 -69.44 43.68 40.05
CA ASP A 57 -69.23 42.43 40.79
C ASP A 57 -67.89 42.41 41.53
N LYS A 58 -67.03 43.41 41.30
CA LYS A 58 -65.75 43.59 42.01
C LYS A 58 -65.98 44.36 43.31
N ALA A 59 -65.59 43.77 44.44
CA ALA A 59 -65.57 44.44 45.74
C ALA A 59 -64.64 45.66 45.72
N PHE A 60 -65.09 46.77 46.30
CA PHE A 60 -64.26 47.97 46.41
C PHE A 60 -63.30 47.82 47.59
N ASN A 61 -62.03 47.53 47.32
CA ASN A 61 -60.99 47.49 48.35
C ASN A 61 -60.52 48.90 48.76
N ILE A 62 -61.46 49.79 49.08
CA ILE A 62 -61.17 51.14 49.57
C ILE A 62 -60.94 51.03 51.08
N ARG A 63 -59.71 51.28 51.51
CA ARG A 63 -59.37 51.29 52.94
C ARG A 63 -60.02 52.51 53.60
N LYS A 64 -61.05 52.28 54.42
CA LYS A 64 -61.81 53.35 55.12
C LYS A 64 -61.12 53.83 56.42
N ASN A 65 -60.25 53.01 57.00
CA ASN A 65 -59.59 53.31 58.28
C ASN A 65 -58.08 53.55 58.13
N CYS A 66 -57.51 54.31 59.07
CA CYS A 66 -56.11 54.69 59.05
C CYS A 66 -55.15 53.48 59.12
N ARG A 67 -53.94 53.65 58.57
CA ARG A 67 -52.86 52.65 58.67
C ARG A 67 -52.31 52.52 60.07
N ASP A 68 -52.07 53.66 60.71
CA ASP A 68 -51.42 53.74 62.00
C ASP A 68 -52.41 53.57 63.16
N TYR A 69 -53.68 53.92 62.91
CA TYR A 69 -54.78 53.78 63.87
C TYR A 69 -55.94 53.00 63.22
N PRO A 70 -55.91 51.65 63.21
CA PRO A 70 -56.86 50.83 62.47
C PRO A 70 -58.35 51.05 62.82
N ASP A 71 -58.64 51.50 64.04
CA ASP A 71 -60.02 51.78 64.48
C ASP A 71 -60.50 53.19 64.11
N MET A 72 -59.60 54.05 63.64
CA MET A 72 -59.92 55.44 63.34
C MET A 72 -60.22 55.63 61.84
N PRO A 73 -61.38 56.23 61.49
CA PRO A 73 -61.73 56.48 60.10
C PRO A 73 -60.80 57.53 59.47
N LEU A 74 -60.56 57.39 58.18
CA LEU A 74 -59.91 58.43 57.38
C LEU A 74 -60.94 59.54 57.11
N GLU A 75 -60.64 60.75 57.57
CA GLU A 75 -61.58 61.89 57.52
C GLU A 75 -60.97 63.13 56.84
N PHE A 76 -59.64 63.22 56.81
CA PHE A 76 -58.89 64.36 56.30
C PHE A 76 -57.91 63.95 55.20
N TYR A 77 -57.51 64.93 54.38
CA TYR A 77 -56.45 64.83 53.39
C TYR A 77 -55.41 65.90 53.69
N CYS A 78 -54.15 65.49 53.83
CA CYS A 78 -53.02 66.39 54.00
C CYS A 78 -52.42 66.72 52.63
N SER A 79 -52.50 67.98 52.19
CA SER A 79 -51.91 68.37 50.89
C SER A 79 -50.39 68.39 50.89
N ASN A 80 -49.75 68.54 52.06
CA ASN A 80 -48.28 68.52 52.15
C ASN A 80 -47.69 67.12 51.97
N HIS A 81 -48.44 66.08 52.34
CA HIS A 81 -48.01 64.68 52.29
C HIS A 81 -48.79 63.85 51.28
N GLU A 82 -49.68 64.49 50.51
CA GLU A 82 -50.57 63.88 49.52
C GLU A 82 -51.23 62.58 50.01
N SER A 83 -51.72 62.57 51.26
CA SER A 83 -52.20 61.36 51.93
C SER A 83 -53.45 61.60 52.77
N LEU A 84 -54.25 60.53 52.90
CA LEU A 84 -55.43 60.48 53.76
C LEU A 84 -55.00 60.26 55.22
N CYS A 85 -55.61 60.99 56.15
CA CYS A 85 -55.32 60.91 57.57
C CYS A 85 -56.59 60.92 58.43
N CYS A 86 -56.53 60.27 59.59
CA CYS A 86 -57.59 60.32 60.61
C CYS A 86 -57.42 61.54 61.52
N ARG A 87 -58.41 61.80 62.39
CA ARG A 87 -58.35 62.89 63.37
C ARG A 87 -57.13 62.82 64.30
N THR A 88 -56.64 61.63 64.65
CA THR A 88 -55.45 61.47 65.48
C THR A 88 -54.17 61.82 64.70
N CYS A 89 -54.08 61.40 63.44
CA CYS A 89 -52.96 61.75 62.57
C CYS A 89 -52.90 63.24 62.27
N SER A 90 -54.05 63.92 62.16
CA SER A 90 -54.06 65.37 61.87
C SER A 90 -53.49 66.20 63.02
N VAL A 91 -53.71 65.79 64.27
CA VAL A 91 -53.20 66.50 65.46
C VAL A 91 -51.79 66.08 65.89
N ASN A 92 -51.38 64.85 65.57
CA ASN A 92 -50.07 64.32 65.96
C ASN A 92 -49.06 64.43 64.80
N THR A 93 -49.29 63.68 63.73
CA THR A 93 -48.34 63.51 62.61
C THR A 93 -48.33 64.70 61.67
N HIS A 94 -49.50 65.27 61.37
CA HIS A 94 -49.64 66.38 60.43
C HIS A 94 -49.83 67.74 61.14
N ARG A 95 -49.50 67.83 62.44
CA ARG A 95 -49.72 69.02 63.27
C ARG A 95 -49.15 70.31 62.67
N THR A 96 -48.01 70.20 61.98
CA THR A 96 -47.28 71.33 61.38
C THR A 96 -47.62 71.52 59.89
N CYS A 97 -48.49 70.69 59.31
CA CYS A 97 -48.91 70.82 57.92
C CYS A 97 -49.90 71.97 57.76
N GLY A 98 -49.58 72.91 56.87
CA GLY A 98 -50.38 74.12 56.68
C GLY A 98 -51.72 73.91 55.98
N LYS A 99 -51.94 72.75 55.33
CA LYS A 99 -53.15 72.48 54.55
C LYS A 99 -53.68 71.06 54.75
N ILE A 100 -54.54 70.92 55.75
CA ILE A 100 -55.34 69.71 56.01
C ILE A 100 -56.78 70.04 55.68
N LEU A 101 -57.36 69.30 54.75
CA LEU A 101 -58.73 69.50 54.27
C LEU A 101 -59.60 68.29 54.64
N PRO A 102 -60.87 68.48 54.99
CA PRO A 102 -61.81 67.36 55.03
C PRO A 102 -61.87 66.65 53.66
N ILE A 103 -61.97 65.32 53.65
CA ILE A 103 -61.94 64.51 52.41
C ILE A 103 -62.97 65.01 51.38
N GLY A 104 -64.18 65.36 51.82
CA GLY A 104 -65.21 65.89 50.90
C GLY A 104 -64.78 67.15 50.14
N VAL A 105 -63.97 68.01 50.77
CA VAL A 105 -63.42 69.23 50.14
C VAL A 105 -62.27 68.88 49.21
N ALA A 106 -61.36 67.99 49.64
CA ALA A 106 -60.24 67.54 48.81
C ALA A 106 -60.69 66.71 47.58
N ALA A 107 -61.82 66.01 47.69
CA ALA A 107 -62.42 65.22 46.60
C ALA A 107 -63.21 66.08 45.60
N CYS A 108 -63.43 67.37 45.89
CA CYS A 108 -64.18 68.25 45.00
C CYS A 108 -63.45 68.39 43.65
N GLY A 109 -64.12 68.04 42.55
CA GLY A 109 -63.53 68.05 41.21
C GLY A 109 -62.59 66.88 40.90
N ILE A 110 -62.48 65.86 41.77
CA ILE A 110 -61.56 64.71 41.56
C ILE A 110 -61.86 63.94 40.27
N LYS A 111 -63.14 63.87 39.88
CA LYS A 111 -63.61 63.22 38.65
C LYS A 111 -63.08 63.88 37.36
N SER A 112 -62.65 65.14 37.45
CA SER A 112 -62.03 65.91 36.36
C SER A 112 -60.58 66.30 36.67
N SER A 113 -59.96 65.65 37.66
CA SER A 113 -58.59 65.96 38.07
C SER A 113 -57.56 65.36 37.11
N VAL A 114 -56.42 66.04 36.99
CA VAL A 114 -55.26 65.55 36.22
C VAL A 114 -54.77 64.21 36.79
N ILE A 115 -54.75 64.05 38.13
CA ILE A 115 -54.31 62.82 38.79
C ILE A 115 -55.17 61.61 38.37
N LEU A 116 -56.49 61.76 38.27
CA LEU A 116 -57.35 60.66 37.82
C LEU A 116 -57.08 60.31 36.35
N ASN A 117 -56.86 61.31 35.49
CA ASN A 117 -56.53 61.10 34.08
C ASN A 117 -55.16 60.42 33.92
N ASP A 118 -54.14 60.86 34.66
CA ASP A 118 -52.78 60.30 34.62
C ASP A 118 -52.77 58.85 35.11
N VAL A 119 -53.39 58.56 36.27
CA VAL A 119 -53.49 57.18 36.78
C VAL A 119 -54.28 56.29 35.81
N THR A 120 -55.34 56.82 35.18
CA THR A 120 -56.09 56.07 34.17
C THR A 120 -55.23 55.81 32.92
N ALA A 121 -54.45 56.79 32.48
CA ALA A 121 -53.52 56.65 31.36
C ALA A 121 -52.41 55.65 31.66
N ASP A 122 -51.82 55.70 32.85
CA ASP A 122 -50.81 54.75 33.32
C ASP A 122 -51.36 53.33 33.38
N LEU A 123 -52.55 53.14 33.95
CA LEU A 123 -53.21 51.84 34.00
C LEU A 123 -53.50 51.30 32.59
N ASN A 124 -53.99 52.14 31.69
CA ASN A 124 -54.22 51.75 30.29
C ASN A 124 -52.91 51.43 29.56
N GLY A 125 -51.84 52.18 29.83
CA GLY A 125 -50.50 51.92 29.31
C GLY A 125 -49.96 50.58 29.77
N LEU A 126 -50.05 50.31 31.08
CA LEU A 126 -49.66 49.02 31.68
C LEU A 126 -50.48 47.86 31.12
N LEU A 127 -51.80 48.02 30.95
CA LEU A 127 -52.65 47.00 30.33
C LEU A 127 -52.22 46.72 28.89
N LYS A 128 -52.00 47.75 28.08
CA LYS A 128 -51.53 47.60 26.70
C LYS A 128 -50.18 46.88 26.63
N THR A 129 -49.25 47.22 27.53
CA THR A 129 -47.96 46.52 27.62
C THR A 129 -48.15 45.06 28.03
N ALA A 130 -49.02 44.77 29.00
CA ALA A 130 -49.30 43.41 29.43
C ALA A 130 -49.90 42.56 28.29
N ASP A 131 -50.87 43.10 27.56
CA ASP A 131 -51.49 42.42 26.42
C ASP A 131 -50.47 42.09 25.32
N GLN A 132 -49.60 43.06 24.99
CA GLN A 132 -48.53 42.84 24.02
C GLN A 132 -47.57 41.73 24.47
N LEU A 133 -47.17 41.73 25.75
CA LEU A 133 -46.30 40.69 26.30
C LEU A 133 -46.95 39.30 26.26
N VAL A 134 -48.26 39.21 26.51
CA VAL A 134 -48.99 37.94 26.39
C VAL A 134 -48.98 37.45 24.95
N GLU A 135 -49.25 38.32 23.97
CA GLU A 135 -49.24 37.97 22.55
C GLU A 135 -47.84 37.53 22.08
N ASP A 136 -46.80 38.30 22.44
CA ASP A 136 -45.42 38.00 22.09
C ASP A 136 -44.97 36.66 22.70
N ARG A 137 -45.37 36.38 23.94
CA ARG A 137 -45.08 35.09 24.59
C ARG A 137 -45.82 33.93 23.96
N ALA A 138 -47.07 34.12 23.53
CA ALA A 138 -47.83 33.12 22.80
C ALA A 138 -47.15 32.78 21.46
N LYS A 139 -46.76 33.79 20.68
CA LYS A 139 -46.02 33.63 19.41
C LYS A 139 -44.66 32.94 19.64
N ASN A 140 -43.91 33.37 20.64
CA ASN A 140 -42.61 32.77 20.97
C ASN A 140 -42.76 31.29 21.36
N ARG A 141 -43.78 30.93 22.13
CA ARG A 141 -44.06 29.52 22.50
C ARG A 141 -44.30 28.66 21.26
N GLU A 142 -45.09 29.15 20.29
CA GLU A 142 -45.32 28.45 19.02
C GLU A 142 -44.01 28.31 18.23
N ASN A 143 -43.22 29.37 18.15
CA ASN A 143 -41.92 29.35 17.48
C ASN A 143 -40.93 28.37 18.12
N ILE A 144 -40.87 28.28 19.44
CA ILE A 144 -40.05 27.29 20.16
C ILE A 144 -40.48 25.87 19.78
N SER A 145 -41.79 25.59 19.74
CA SER A 145 -42.32 24.29 19.33
C SER A 145 -41.93 23.93 17.89
N LYS A 146 -42.11 24.88 16.94
CA LYS A 146 -41.71 24.70 15.54
C LYS A 146 -40.20 24.47 15.42
N THR A 147 -39.40 25.27 16.11
CA THR A 147 -37.92 25.18 16.06
C THR A 147 -37.42 23.87 16.66
N LYS A 148 -38.04 23.38 17.74
CA LYS A 148 -37.75 22.05 18.31
C LYS A 148 -37.97 20.94 17.27
N ALA A 149 -39.12 20.95 16.58
CA ALA A 149 -39.42 19.94 15.56
C ALA A 149 -38.40 19.97 14.43
N THR A 150 -38.05 21.15 13.92
CA THR A 150 -37.04 21.32 12.87
C THR A 150 -35.65 20.86 13.33
N THR A 151 -35.25 21.18 14.56
CA THR A 151 -33.95 20.76 15.11
C THR A 151 -33.87 19.25 15.28
N LEU A 152 -34.92 18.59 15.77
CA LEU A 152 -34.98 17.13 15.85
C LEU A 152 -34.89 16.49 14.46
N GLN A 153 -35.54 17.05 13.45
CA GLN A 153 -35.42 16.58 12.06
C GLN A 153 -33.99 16.73 11.52
N LYS A 154 -33.29 17.82 11.85
CA LYS A 154 -31.87 18.00 11.47
C LYS A 154 -30.98 16.92 12.10
N ILE A 155 -31.20 16.57 13.38
CA ILE A 155 -30.45 15.49 14.06
C ILE A 155 -30.68 14.15 13.35
N VAL A 156 -31.93 13.82 13.04
CA VAL A 156 -32.27 12.57 12.33
C VAL A 156 -31.66 12.56 10.92
N LYS A 157 -31.70 13.68 10.20
CA LYS A 157 -31.08 13.81 8.87
C LYS A 157 -29.57 13.63 8.93
N PHE A 158 -28.90 14.24 9.91
CA PHE A 158 -27.46 14.12 10.11
C PHE A 158 -27.05 12.66 10.41
N LYS A 159 -27.77 11.97 11.31
CA LYS A 159 -27.56 10.53 11.54
C LYS A 159 -27.69 9.72 10.25
N ARG A 160 -28.73 10.01 9.44
CA ARG A 160 -28.94 9.31 8.16
C ARG A 160 -27.82 9.55 7.16
N GLN A 161 -27.27 10.77 7.10
CA GLN A 161 -26.13 11.09 6.24
C GLN A 161 -24.88 10.27 6.64
N ILE A 162 -24.58 10.17 7.93
CA ILE A 162 -23.46 9.34 8.42
C ILE A 162 -23.66 7.87 8.06
N ILE A 163 -24.88 7.33 8.24
CA ILE A 163 -25.19 5.94 7.86
C ILE A 163 -25.00 5.75 6.35
N GLN A 164 -25.49 6.67 5.51
CA GLN A 164 -25.31 6.58 4.06
C GLN A 164 -23.85 6.62 3.62
N GLU A 165 -23.02 7.42 4.29
CA GLU A 165 -21.57 7.41 4.04
C GLU A 165 -20.93 6.08 4.43
N LEU A 166 -21.33 5.49 5.56
CA LEU A 166 -20.89 4.17 5.99
C LEU A 166 -21.32 3.06 5.03
N ASP A 167 -22.59 3.03 4.63
CA ASP A 167 -23.13 2.09 3.64
C ASP A 167 -22.36 2.23 2.30
N GLY A 168 -21.96 3.45 1.94
CA GLY A 168 -21.13 3.72 0.76
C GLY A 168 -19.72 3.15 0.86
N LEU A 169 -19.09 3.23 2.04
CA LEU A 169 -17.78 2.61 2.29
C LEU A 169 -17.86 1.08 2.29
N GLU A 170 -18.90 0.52 2.90
CA GLU A 170 -19.18 -0.93 2.90
C GLU A 170 -19.31 -1.44 1.47
N LYS A 171 -20.16 -0.78 0.66
CA LYS A 171 -20.38 -1.20 -0.73
C LYS A 171 -19.11 -1.14 -1.57
N LYS A 172 -18.25 -0.14 -1.35
CA LYS A 172 -16.95 -0.04 -2.03
C LYS A 172 -16.05 -1.23 -1.66
N LEU A 173 -15.95 -1.54 -0.37
CA LEU A 173 -15.14 -2.66 0.10
C LEU A 173 -15.67 -4.01 -0.41
N MET A 174 -17.00 -4.21 -0.43
CA MET A 174 -17.60 -5.41 -1.02
C MET A 174 -17.28 -5.53 -2.51
N THR A 175 -17.30 -4.41 -3.26
CA THR A 175 -16.93 -4.40 -4.67
C THR A 175 -15.45 -4.76 -4.86
N GLU A 176 -14.57 -4.28 -3.98
CA GLU A 176 -13.14 -4.60 -4.01
C GLU A 176 -12.88 -6.10 -3.73
N VAL A 177 -13.62 -6.70 -2.79
CA VAL A 177 -13.60 -8.14 -2.54
C VAL A 177 -14.07 -8.92 -3.76
N ASP A 178 -15.21 -8.54 -4.36
CA ASP A 178 -15.74 -9.19 -5.57
C ASP A 178 -14.79 -9.08 -6.77
N GLU A 179 -14.14 -7.93 -6.96
CA GLU A 179 -13.15 -7.74 -8.02
C GLU A 179 -11.88 -8.56 -7.78
N THR A 180 -11.45 -8.67 -6.53
CA THR A 180 -10.29 -9.47 -6.14
C THR A 180 -10.57 -10.96 -6.34
N GLU A 181 -11.74 -11.44 -5.90
CA GLU A 181 -12.22 -12.80 -6.15
C GLU A 181 -12.22 -13.10 -7.65
N LYS A 182 -12.87 -12.27 -8.47
CA LYS A 182 -12.91 -12.48 -9.93
C LYS A 182 -11.53 -12.56 -10.57
N LYS A 183 -10.57 -11.75 -10.10
CA LYS A 183 -9.19 -11.77 -10.59
C LYS A 183 -8.48 -13.06 -10.21
N LEU A 184 -8.59 -13.48 -8.95
CA LEU A 184 -7.99 -14.71 -8.44
C LEU A 184 -8.60 -15.95 -9.12
N THR A 185 -9.93 -15.99 -9.26
CA THR A 185 -10.65 -17.08 -9.93
C THR A 185 -10.26 -17.19 -11.40
N LYS A 186 -10.22 -16.08 -12.15
CA LYS A 186 -9.74 -16.09 -13.55
C LYS A 186 -8.31 -16.60 -13.69
N LYS A 187 -7.44 -16.22 -12.76
CA LYS A 187 -6.06 -16.71 -12.76
C LYS A 187 -6.04 -18.22 -12.51
N ALA A 188 -6.77 -18.69 -11.50
CA ALA A 188 -6.89 -20.12 -11.18
C ALA A 188 -7.48 -20.94 -12.34
N GLU A 189 -8.47 -20.43 -13.05
CA GLU A 189 -9.05 -21.06 -14.25
C GLU A 189 -8.04 -21.17 -15.40
N SER A 190 -7.27 -20.10 -15.66
CA SER A 190 -6.21 -20.11 -16.67
C SER A 190 -5.12 -21.14 -16.29
N ASP A 191 -4.68 -21.10 -15.04
CA ASP A 191 -3.67 -22.02 -14.51
C ASP A 191 -4.15 -23.48 -14.62
N LEU A 192 -5.43 -23.75 -14.31
CA LEU A 192 -6.04 -25.07 -14.42
C LEU A 192 -6.08 -25.55 -15.89
N SER A 193 -6.48 -24.68 -16.81
CA SER A 193 -6.49 -25.00 -18.25
C SER A 193 -5.08 -25.37 -18.75
N ASP A 194 -4.06 -24.61 -18.37
CA ASP A 194 -2.68 -24.88 -18.76
C ASP A 194 -2.16 -26.20 -18.18
N ILE A 195 -2.49 -26.50 -16.92
CA ILE A 195 -2.16 -27.78 -16.28
C ILE A 195 -2.85 -28.94 -16.99
N GLU A 196 -4.12 -28.80 -17.35
CA GLU A 196 -4.87 -29.86 -18.02
C GLU A 196 -4.33 -30.17 -19.43
N ILE A 197 -3.96 -29.14 -20.20
CA ILE A 197 -3.33 -29.31 -21.51
C ILE A 197 -2.01 -30.08 -21.38
N ARG A 198 -1.17 -29.70 -20.41
CA ARG A 198 0.12 -30.37 -20.16
C ARG A 198 -0.06 -31.79 -19.66
N ARG A 199 -0.99 -32.01 -18.71
CA ARG A 199 -1.34 -33.35 -18.22
C ARG A 199 -1.75 -34.26 -19.38
N LYS A 200 -2.58 -33.76 -20.30
CA LYS A 200 -3.01 -34.52 -21.47
C LYS A 200 -1.83 -34.90 -22.36
N ALA A 201 -0.94 -33.96 -22.67
CA ALA A 201 0.26 -34.26 -23.47
C ALA A 201 1.14 -35.34 -22.82
N ILE A 202 1.31 -35.30 -21.49
CA ILE A 202 2.11 -36.31 -20.75
C ILE A 202 1.44 -37.68 -20.80
N VAL A 203 0.12 -37.74 -20.61
CA VAL A 203 -0.66 -38.99 -20.71
C VAL A 203 -0.54 -39.57 -22.12
N ASP A 204 -0.79 -38.78 -23.16
CA ASP A 204 -0.74 -39.21 -24.56
C ASP A 204 0.64 -39.82 -24.91
N VAL A 205 1.71 -39.16 -24.46
CA VAL A 205 3.09 -39.60 -24.65
C VAL A 205 3.40 -40.88 -23.86
N SER A 206 2.93 -40.99 -22.62
CA SER A 206 3.11 -42.17 -21.79
C SER A 206 2.41 -43.40 -22.39
N GLU A 207 1.19 -43.23 -22.91
CA GLU A 207 0.44 -44.29 -23.58
C GLU A 207 1.14 -44.76 -24.87
N GLN A 208 1.67 -43.82 -25.67
CA GLN A 208 2.46 -44.16 -26.85
C GLN A 208 3.72 -44.95 -26.50
N LEU A 209 4.44 -44.54 -25.45
CA LEU A 209 5.63 -45.24 -24.99
C LEU A 209 5.31 -46.66 -24.52
N GLU A 210 4.24 -46.83 -23.75
CA GLU A 210 3.80 -48.14 -23.27
C GLU A 210 3.38 -49.07 -24.41
N PHE A 211 2.68 -48.53 -25.41
CA PHE A 211 2.30 -49.27 -26.60
C PHE A 211 3.53 -49.74 -27.41
N LEU A 212 4.46 -48.83 -27.69
CA LEU A 212 5.67 -49.15 -28.47
C LEU A 212 6.62 -50.08 -27.72
N THR A 213 6.71 -50.00 -26.39
CA THR A 213 7.53 -50.96 -25.63
C THR A 213 6.97 -52.39 -25.66
N LYS A 214 5.64 -52.55 -25.76
CA LYS A 214 5.00 -53.87 -25.86
C LYS A 214 4.99 -54.43 -27.28
N HIS A 215 4.90 -53.58 -28.30
CA HIS A 215 4.57 -54.01 -29.67
C HIS A 215 5.42 -53.39 -30.79
N GLY A 216 6.18 -52.34 -30.52
CA GLY A 216 6.93 -51.56 -31.51
C GLY A 216 8.32 -52.12 -31.81
N SER A 217 8.94 -51.65 -32.90
CA SER A 217 10.34 -51.96 -33.20
C SER A 217 11.29 -51.13 -32.31
N GLU A 218 12.51 -51.64 -32.09
CA GLU A 218 13.54 -50.93 -31.32
C GLU A 218 13.83 -49.52 -31.88
N SER A 219 13.76 -49.35 -33.21
CA SER A 219 13.91 -48.06 -33.88
C SER A 219 12.78 -47.08 -33.57
N GLN A 220 11.52 -47.54 -33.50
CA GLN A 220 10.37 -46.70 -33.14
C GLN A 220 10.44 -46.25 -31.67
N ILE A 221 10.84 -47.16 -30.77
CA ILE A 221 11.05 -46.85 -29.36
C ILE A 221 12.15 -45.79 -29.20
N LEU A 222 13.27 -45.95 -29.91
CA LEU A 222 14.38 -45.00 -29.87
C LEU A 222 13.99 -43.61 -30.39
N MET A 223 13.24 -43.55 -31.49
CA MET A 223 12.72 -42.28 -32.03
C MET A 223 11.83 -41.56 -31.02
N LEU A 224 10.87 -42.28 -30.42
CA LEU A 224 9.96 -41.70 -29.43
C LEU A 224 10.73 -41.25 -28.18
N LEU A 225 11.64 -42.07 -27.63
CA LEU A 225 12.45 -41.72 -26.45
C LEU A 225 13.25 -40.42 -26.64
N ASN A 226 13.74 -40.15 -27.85
CA ASN A 226 14.47 -38.92 -28.16
C ASN A 226 13.57 -37.68 -28.12
N THR A 227 12.34 -37.78 -28.61
CA THR A 227 11.34 -36.70 -28.52
C THR A 227 10.92 -36.49 -27.07
N ILE A 228 10.57 -37.58 -26.37
CA ILE A 228 10.10 -37.54 -24.98
C ILE A 228 11.11 -36.87 -24.05
N ARG A 229 12.41 -37.10 -24.23
CA ARG A 229 13.42 -36.53 -23.34
C ARG A 229 13.48 -35.01 -23.37
N VAL A 230 13.45 -34.42 -24.55
CA VAL A 230 13.44 -32.95 -24.70
C VAL A 230 12.15 -32.40 -24.10
N ASP A 231 11.03 -33.09 -24.32
CA ASP A 231 9.74 -32.70 -23.79
C ASP A 231 9.68 -32.83 -22.26
N ILE A 232 10.27 -33.87 -21.65
CA ILE A 232 10.32 -34.04 -20.19
C ILE A 232 11.04 -32.87 -19.53
N PHE A 233 12.24 -32.49 -20.01
CA PHE A 233 12.97 -31.35 -19.44
C PHE A 233 12.19 -30.05 -19.55
N LYS A 234 11.54 -29.84 -20.71
CA LYS A 234 10.70 -28.68 -20.93
C LYS A 234 9.49 -28.69 -19.98
N GLN A 235 8.83 -29.84 -19.79
CA GLN A 235 7.72 -29.98 -18.85
C GLN A 235 8.17 -29.80 -17.40
N GLU A 236 9.34 -30.33 -17.00
CA GLU A 236 9.91 -30.14 -15.66
C GLU A 236 10.17 -28.65 -15.36
N ASP A 237 10.82 -27.92 -16.28
CA ASP A 237 11.03 -26.46 -16.14
C ASP A 237 9.70 -25.70 -16.13
N ASP A 238 8.79 -26.06 -17.03
CA ASP A 238 7.46 -25.46 -17.13
C ASP A 238 6.61 -25.70 -15.86
N PHE A 239 6.73 -26.86 -15.20
CA PHE A 239 6.09 -27.16 -13.92
C PHE A 239 6.80 -26.48 -12.75
N GLU A 240 8.13 -26.43 -12.70
CA GLU A 240 8.86 -25.73 -11.65
C GLU A 240 8.58 -24.22 -11.68
N ASN A 241 8.53 -23.62 -12.88
CA ASN A 241 8.06 -22.27 -13.06
C ASN A 241 6.61 -22.12 -12.55
N LEU A 242 5.68 -22.99 -12.96
CA LEU A 242 4.30 -22.94 -12.50
C LEU A 242 4.19 -23.04 -10.97
N ILE A 243 4.91 -23.98 -10.35
CA ILE A 243 4.96 -24.25 -8.90
C ILE A 243 5.51 -23.05 -8.14
N SER A 244 6.56 -22.40 -8.66
CA SER A 244 7.19 -21.23 -8.01
C SER A 244 6.24 -20.03 -7.88
N PHE A 245 5.23 -19.95 -8.73
CA PHE A 245 4.20 -18.91 -8.71
C PHE A 245 2.83 -19.41 -8.24
N TYR A 246 2.72 -20.71 -7.92
CA TYR A 246 1.48 -21.36 -7.49
C TYR A 246 1.26 -21.18 -5.99
N ASN A 247 0.36 -20.26 -5.65
CA ASN A 247 -0.03 -20.03 -4.28
C ASN A 247 -1.52 -20.26 -4.08
N CYS A 248 -1.83 -21.02 -3.04
CA CYS A 248 -3.15 -21.16 -2.49
C CYS A 248 -3.49 -19.81 -1.82
N SER A 249 -4.41 -19.05 -2.42
CA SER A 249 -4.69 -17.66 -2.05
C SER A 249 -6.01 -17.57 -1.30
N ASP A 250 -5.98 -17.00 -0.10
CA ASP A 250 -7.16 -16.69 0.71
C ASP A 250 -7.38 -15.18 0.78
N ILE A 251 -8.64 -14.76 0.66
CA ILE A 251 -9.05 -13.37 0.82
C ILE A 251 -9.46 -13.15 2.26
N ASN A 252 -8.73 -12.30 2.97
CA ASN A 252 -8.99 -11.94 4.36
C ASN A 252 -9.42 -10.49 4.48
N PHE A 253 -10.31 -10.20 5.42
CA PHE A 253 -10.68 -8.85 5.78
C PHE A 253 -10.04 -8.49 7.13
N LYS A 254 -9.30 -7.38 7.14
CA LYS A 254 -8.77 -6.79 8.37
C LYS A 254 -9.51 -5.50 8.68
N ALA A 255 -10.33 -5.53 9.73
CA ALA A 255 -11.06 -4.35 10.18
C ALA A 255 -10.11 -3.27 10.70
N SER A 256 -10.41 -2.01 10.38
CA SER A 256 -9.74 -0.87 11.00
C SER A 256 -10.09 -0.81 12.49
N GLU A 257 -9.09 -0.65 13.37
CA GLU A 257 -9.35 -0.34 14.77
C GLU A 257 -9.93 1.08 14.88
N SER A 258 -11.24 1.21 15.14
CA SER A 258 -11.82 2.53 15.40
C SER A 258 -13.00 2.48 16.37
N LYS A 259 -13.06 3.48 17.26
CA LYS A 259 -14.24 3.87 18.05
C LYS A 259 -14.93 5.13 17.49
N ILE A 260 -14.86 5.30 16.16
CA ILE A 260 -15.48 6.33 15.30
C ILE A 260 -14.57 7.52 14.96
N ALA A 261 -13.82 7.36 13.86
CA ALA A 261 -13.68 8.30 12.75
C ALA A 261 -13.26 7.47 11.53
N PHE A 262 -14.16 7.28 10.55
CA PHE A 262 -13.96 6.31 9.46
C PHE A 262 -13.36 7.00 8.23
N SER A 263 -12.04 6.91 8.06
CA SER A 263 -11.41 7.10 6.76
C SER A 263 -11.49 5.83 5.89
N SER A 264 -11.54 4.66 6.53
CA SER A 264 -11.75 3.34 5.92
C SER A 264 -12.33 2.35 6.94
N LEU A 265 -13.17 1.40 6.50
CA LEU A 265 -13.69 0.30 7.32
C LEU A 265 -12.63 -0.79 7.58
N GLY A 266 -11.63 -0.90 6.72
CA GLY A 266 -10.57 -1.90 6.82
C GLY A 266 -9.85 -2.08 5.49
N SER A 267 -9.06 -3.15 5.38
CA SER A 267 -8.35 -3.52 4.16
C SER A 267 -8.62 -4.98 3.81
N VAL A 268 -8.71 -5.25 2.51
CA VAL A 268 -8.71 -6.60 1.96
C VAL A 268 -7.25 -7.02 1.82
N GLU A 269 -6.88 -8.12 2.46
CA GLU A 269 -5.53 -8.69 2.42
C GLU A 269 -5.60 -10.06 1.73
N ILE A 270 -4.67 -10.31 0.80
CA ILE A 270 -4.54 -11.62 0.16
C ILE A 270 -3.39 -12.34 0.85
N THR A 271 -3.69 -13.47 1.48
CA THR A 271 -2.65 -14.36 2.01
C THR A 271 -2.43 -15.49 1.03
N SER A 272 -1.23 -15.56 0.47
CA SER A 272 -0.83 -16.56 -0.50
C SER A 272 0.14 -17.54 0.16
N VAL A 273 -0.27 -18.79 0.32
CA VAL A 273 0.59 -19.86 0.85
C VAL A 273 1.05 -20.74 -0.32
N PRO A 274 2.35 -21.04 -0.45
CA PRO A 274 2.82 -21.98 -1.45
C PRO A 274 2.11 -23.33 -1.26
N CYS A 275 1.45 -23.81 -2.30
CA CYS A 275 0.80 -25.11 -2.20
C CYS A 275 1.89 -26.19 -2.03
N SER A 276 1.62 -27.22 -1.22
CA SER A 276 2.57 -28.30 -0.96
C SER A 276 2.67 -29.25 -2.16
N ILE A 277 3.43 -28.84 -3.19
CA ILE A 277 3.60 -29.60 -4.42
C ILE A 277 4.90 -30.40 -4.33
N ALA A 278 4.80 -31.72 -4.36
CA ALA A 278 5.94 -32.63 -4.40
C ALA A 278 6.38 -32.88 -5.85
N HIS A 279 7.08 -31.93 -6.47
CA HIS A 279 7.83 -32.21 -7.69
C HIS A 279 9.11 -32.96 -7.32
N LYS A 280 9.29 -34.18 -7.85
CA LYS A 280 10.55 -34.92 -7.75
C LYS A 280 11.23 -34.85 -9.12
N PRO A 281 12.01 -33.80 -9.39
CA PRO A 281 12.78 -33.74 -10.63
C PRO A 281 13.71 -34.96 -10.69
N SER A 282 13.85 -35.53 -11.88
CA SER A 282 14.71 -36.70 -12.06
C SER A 282 16.16 -36.37 -11.69
N LYS A 283 16.68 -36.98 -10.62
CA LYS A 283 18.10 -36.85 -10.22
C LYS A 283 19.08 -37.42 -11.25
N ASN A 284 18.58 -38.14 -12.25
CA ASN A 284 19.36 -38.85 -13.26
C ASN A 284 18.80 -38.59 -14.67
N ALA A 285 18.58 -37.33 -15.05
CA ALA A 285 18.31 -36.97 -16.45
C ALA A 285 19.59 -37.07 -17.34
N GLN A 286 20.51 -37.96 -16.96
CA GLN A 286 21.83 -38.19 -17.54
C GLN A 286 21.83 -39.44 -18.45
N ALA A 287 20.64 -39.92 -18.82
CA ALA A 287 20.57 -41.01 -19.76
C ALA A 287 20.96 -40.46 -21.15
N GLN A 288 22.06 -40.97 -21.67
CA GLN A 288 22.59 -40.75 -23.02
C GLN A 288 21.53 -41.05 -24.09
N ILE A 289 21.42 -40.27 -25.16
CA ILE A 289 21.22 -40.79 -26.53
C ILE A 289 22.19 -40.01 -27.43
N PRO A 290 22.90 -40.68 -28.36
CA PRO A 290 23.90 -40.07 -29.20
C PRO A 290 23.28 -39.07 -30.16
N THR A 291 23.68 -37.81 -30.07
CA THR A 291 23.57 -36.89 -31.19
C THR A 291 24.60 -37.30 -32.24
N GLU A 292 24.19 -38.12 -33.21
CA GLU A 292 24.63 -37.91 -34.60
C GLU A 292 24.02 -36.55 -34.99
N TYR A 293 24.61 -35.40 -34.70
CA TYR A 293 25.71 -34.77 -35.42
C TYR A 293 26.61 -33.90 -34.51
N ALA A 294 26.66 -34.20 -33.20
CA ALA A 294 27.64 -33.57 -32.32
C ALA A 294 28.94 -34.39 -32.40
N LYS A 295 29.92 -33.91 -33.17
CA LYS A 295 31.27 -34.49 -33.12
C LYS A 295 31.74 -34.40 -31.67
N MET A 296 31.96 -35.56 -31.06
CA MET A 296 32.75 -35.68 -29.84
C MET A 296 34.16 -35.96 -30.32
N PRO A 297 35.09 -35.01 -30.21
CA PRO A 297 36.48 -35.31 -30.51
C PRO A 297 36.94 -36.47 -29.62
N THR A 298 37.32 -37.56 -30.25
CA THR A 298 37.84 -38.74 -29.55
C THR A 298 39.36 -38.70 -29.49
N LYS A 299 40.00 -38.00 -30.43
CA LYS A 299 41.44 -37.80 -30.49
C LYS A 299 41.77 -36.33 -30.73
N PHE A 300 42.85 -35.90 -30.07
CA PHE A 300 43.41 -34.56 -30.18
C PHE A 300 44.81 -34.70 -30.72
N ASN A 301 44.98 -34.52 -32.03
CA ASN A 301 46.28 -34.62 -32.67
C ASN A 301 46.89 -33.23 -32.72
N PHE A 302 48.11 -33.07 -32.21
CA PHE A 302 48.83 -31.81 -32.37
C PHE A 302 49.01 -31.50 -33.87
N GLU A 303 48.45 -30.36 -34.30
CA GLU A 303 48.49 -29.93 -35.71
C GLU A 303 49.63 -28.93 -35.90
N ASN A 304 49.61 -27.83 -35.16
CA ASN A 304 50.59 -26.76 -35.26
C ASN A 304 50.61 -25.88 -33.98
N LYS A 305 51.53 -24.94 -33.93
CA LYS A 305 51.54 -23.85 -32.95
C LYS A 305 52.06 -22.56 -33.58
N PHE A 306 51.66 -21.43 -33.03
CA PHE A 306 52.28 -20.15 -33.35
C PHE A 306 52.69 -19.41 -32.09
N ASP A 307 53.79 -18.67 -32.20
CA ASP A 307 54.33 -17.87 -31.12
C ASP A 307 53.63 -16.51 -31.06
N VAL A 308 53.19 -16.16 -29.85
CA VAL A 308 52.71 -14.84 -29.48
C VAL A 308 53.84 -14.15 -28.72
N PRO A 309 54.41 -13.05 -29.25
CA PRO A 309 55.61 -12.42 -28.70
C PRO A 309 55.50 -12.09 -27.21
N TYR A 310 56.57 -12.36 -26.46
CA TYR A 310 56.68 -12.18 -25.00
C TYR A 310 56.12 -10.85 -24.44
N ARG A 311 56.15 -9.77 -25.23
CA ARG A 311 55.65 -8.44 -24.83
C ARG A 311 54.16 -8.44 -24.45
N ASN A 312 53.41 -9.47 -24.86
CA ASN A 312 51.97 -9.56 -24.66
C ASN A 312 51.55 -10.30 -23.37
N GLY A 313 52.45 -10.69 -22.45
CA GLY A 313 52.03 -11.31 -21.18
C GLY A 313 51.42 -12.71 -21.33
N ARG A 314 50.67 -13.22 -20.34
CA ARG A 314 50.04 -14.57 -20.40
C ARG A 314 48.74 -14.53 -21.20
N ILE A 315 48.52 -15.52 -22.07
CA ILE A 315 47.23 -15.75 -22.74
C ILE A 315 46.27 -16.36 -21.70
N ILE A 316 45.44 -15.54 -21.06
CA ILE A 316 44.55 -16.02 -19.99
C ILE A 316 43.26 -16.61 -20.56
N SER A 317 42.73 -16.02 -21.62
CA SER A 317 41.46 -16.41 -22.21
C SER A 317 41.52 -16.26 -23.72
N ILE A 318 40.82 -17.17 -24.42
CA ILE A 318 40.77 -17.25 -25.88
C ILE A 318 39.31 -17.41 -26.26
N VAL A 319 38.84 -16.67 -27.28
CA VAL A 319 37.54 -16.93 -27.91
C VAL A 319 37.68 -16.98 -29.42
N VAL A 320 36.84 -17.80 -30.07
CA VAL A 320 36.76 -17.88 -31.53
C VAL A 320 35.69 -16.94 -32.03
N LEU A 321 36.05 -16.09 -33.00
CA LEU A 321 35.14 -15.18 -33.68
C LEU A 321 34.44 -15.88 -34.85
N ASN A 322 33.35 -15.28 -35.37
CA ASN A 322 32.51 -15.87 -36.43
C ASN A 322 33.26 -16.21 -37.73
N ASN A 323 34.43 -15.60 -37.97
CA ASN A 323 35.28 -15.87 -39.14
C ASN A 323 36.49 -16.76 -38.83
N ASN A 324 36.39 -17.59 -37.79
CA ASN A 324 37.47 -18.47 -37.29
C ASN A 324 38.75 -17.77 -36.81
N ARG A 325 38.74 -16.43 -36.70
CA ARG A 325 39.83 -15.69 -36.06
C ARG A 325 39.78 -15.90 -34.55
N LEU A 326 40.94 -15.77 -33.92
CA LEU A 326 41.12 -15.89 -32.48
C LEU A 326 41.23 -14.51 -31.85
N LEU A 327 40.44 -14.25 -30.82
CA LEU A 327 40.61 -13.09 -29.96
C LEU A 327 41.28 -13.53 -28.68
N LEU A 328 42.52 -13.10 -28.49
CA LEU A 328 43.36 -13.44 -27.34
C LEU A 328 43.29 -12.33 -26.29
N CYS A 329 43.11 -12.73 -25.03
CA CYS A 329 43.16 -11.85 -23.88
C CYS A 329 44.44 -12.08 -23.07
N PHE A 330 45.12 -10.97 -22.78
CA PHE A 330 46.42 -10.99 -22.14
C PHE A 330 46.42 -10.39 -20.73
N ASN A 331 47.16 -11.03 -19.83
CA ASN A 331 47.49 -10.48 -18.51
C ASN A 331 48.99 -10.17 -18.43
N GLY A 332 49.33 -8.88 -18.48
CA GLY A 332 50.71 -8.37 -18.48
C GLY A 332 50.82 -6.94 -17.92
N ASN A 333 51.98 -6.63 -17.31
CA ASN A 333 52.21 -5.38 -16.55
C ASN A 333 52.44 -4.12 -17.40
N LYS A 334 52.59 -4.21 -18.73
CA LYS A 334 53.01 -3.07 -19.58
C LYS A 334 52.13 -2.80 -20.81
N SER A 335 51.19 -3.68 -21.14
CA SER A 335 50.30 -3.54 -22.30
C SER A 335 49.17 -4.55 -22.18
N SER A 336 48.07 -4.15 -21.53
CA SER A 336 46.87 -4.98 -21.41
C SER A 336 46.05 -4.82 -22.68
N ALA A 337 46.24 -5.75 -23.61
CA ALA A 337 45.59 -5.70 -24.92
C ALA A 337 44.70 -6.92 -25.12
N LEU A 338 43.61 -6.74 -25.88
CA LEU A 338 43.07 -7.83 -26.68
C LEU A 338 43.77 -7.80 -28.03
N SER A 339 43.94 -8.95 -28.66
CA SER A 339 44.50 -9.02 -30.00
C SER A 339 43.76 -10.04 -30.85
N ILE A 340 43.46 -9.67 -32.10
CA ILE A 340 42.92 -10.59 -33.09
C ILE A 340 44.07 -11.24 -33.85
N TRP A 341 43.98 -12.56 -34.00
CA TRP A 341 44.91 -13.40 -34.75
C TRP A 341 44.13 -14.25 -35.76
N SER A 342 44.77 -14.59 -36.88
CA SER A 342 44.26 -15.67 -37.74
C SER A 342 44.42 -17.03 -37.05
N ASP A 343 43.74 -18.05 -37.56
CA ASP A 343 43.92 -19.44 -37.14
C ASP A 343 45.28 -20.02 -37.58
N THR A 344 46.02 -19.32 -38.44
CA THR A 344 47.39 -19.64 -38.87
C THR A 344 48.47 -18.94 -38.04
N GLY A 345 48.11 -17.98 -37.17
CA GLY A 345 49.04 -17.27 -36.30
C GLY A 345 49.52 -15.91 -36.80
N ASP A 346 48.83 -15.32 -37.77
CA ASP A 346 49.10 -13.96 -38.23
C ASP A 346 48.40 -12.95 -37.31
N HIS A 347 49.16 -11.99 -36.78
CA HIS A 347 48.62 -10.88 -36.00
C HIS A 347 47.83 -9.93 -36.91
N ILE A 348 46.64 -9.53 -36.48
CA ILE A 348 45.75 -8.68 -37.28
C ILE A 348 45.59 -7.30 -36.65
N GLN A 349 45.20 -7.24 -35.38
CA GLN A 349 44.88 -5.96 -34.73
C GLN A 349 44.92 -6.09 -33.20
N ASP A 350 45.36 -5.02 -32.53
CA ASP A 350 45.31 -4.88 -31.08
C ASP A 350 44.21 -3.89 -30.65
N CYS A 351 43.64 -4.13 -29.47
CA CYS A 351 42.76 -3.22 -28.74
C CYS A 351 43.37 -2.96 -27.36
N GLN A 352 43.72 -1.70 -27.08
CA GLN A 352 44.25 -1.30 -25.79
C GLN A 352 43.11 -1.13 -24.78
N LEU A 353 43.17 -1.89 -23.69
CA LEU A 353 42.18 -1.84 -22.61
C LEU A 353 42.55 -0.81 -21.55
N ALA A 354 41.57 -0.42 -20.73
CA ALA A 354 41.76 0.54 -19.65
C ALA A 354 42.65 0.02 -18.50
N ALA A 355 42.74 -1.29 -18.32
CA ALA A 355 43.54 -1.95 -17.28
C ALA A 355 43.89 -3.40 -17.65
N PRO A 356 44.74 -4.08 -16.86
CA PRO A 356 44.97 -5.52 -16.97
C PRO A 356 43.68 -6.34 -16.96
N ALA A 357 43.49 -7.11 -18.03
CA ALA A 357 42.34 -7.97 -18.23
C ALA A 357 42.57 -9.39 -17.71
N TRP A 358 41.48 -10.10 -17.47
CA TRP A 358 41.50 -11.50 -17.05
C TRP A 358 40.68 -12.41 -17.95
N GLY A 359 39.36 -12.23 -17.96
CA GLY A 359 38.42 -13.05 -18.71
C GLY A 359 37.74 -12.27 -19.83
N ILE A 360 37.37 -12.98 -20.89
CA ILE A 360 36.58 -12.44 -22.00
C ILE A 360 35.39 -13.34 -22.29
N ALA A 361 34.26 -12.74 -22.67
CA ALA A 361 33.10 -13.46 -23.15
C ALA A 361 32.43 -12.69 -24.29
N ILE A 362 32.00 -13.41 -25.33
CA ILE A 362 31.20 -12.84 -26.42
C ILE A 362 29.78 -12.60 -25.90
N ILE A 363 29.19 -11.44 -26.21
CA ILE A 363 27.78 -11.17 -25.96
C ILE A 363 26.98 -11.69 -27.17
N PRO A 364 26.19 -12.77 -27.04
CA PRO A 364 25.48 -13.34 -28.17
C PRO A 364 24.56 -12.32 -28.85
N GLY A 365 24.49 -12.36 -30.19
CA GLY A 365 23.66 -11.45 -30.98
C GLY A 365 24.17 -10.00 -31.06
N LYS A 366 25.29 -9.67 -30.42
CA LYS A 366 25.95 -8.36 -30.52
C LYS A 366 27.36 -8.50 -31.09
N ASP A 367 27.84 -7.42 -31.72
CA ASP A 367 29.23 -7.31 -32.18
C ASP A 367 30.15 -6.80 -31.05
N GLU A 368 29.97 -7.35 -29.84
CA GLU A 368 30.64 -6.89 -28.61
C GLU A 368 31.13 -8.08 -27.77
N VAL A 369 32.29 -7.90 -27.14
CA VAL A 369 32.76 -8.74 -26.05
C VAL A 369 32.75 -7.96 -24.74
N VAL A 370 32.53 -8.68 -23.64
CA VAL A 370 32.77 -8.17 -22.29
C VAL A 370 34.10 -8.69 -21.78
N VAL A 371 34.89 -7.79 -21.19
CA VAL A 371 36.21 -8.05 -20.63
C VAL A 371 36.22 -7.70 -19.15
N THR A 372 36.75 -8.56 -18.30
CA THR A 372 36.94 -8.25 -16.87
C THR A 372 38.26 -7.54 -16.62
N LEU A 373 38.21 -6.48 -15.80
CA LEU A 373 39.35 -5.64 -15.39
C LEU A 373 39.49 -5.67 -13.85
N PRO A 374 40.07 -6.74 -13.26
CA PRO A 374 40.12 -6.92 -11.81
C PRO A 374 40.77 -5.75 -11.06
N ALA A 375 41.83 -5.16 -11.63
CA ALA A 375 42.58 -4.07 -10.99
C ALA A 375 41.75 -2.77 -10.83
N MET A 376 40.69 -2.61 -11.61
CA MET A 376 39.79 -1.45 -11.57
C MET A 376 38.41 -1.79 -10.99
N ASN A 377 38.20 -3.02 -10.50
CA ASN A 377 36.86 -3.52 -10.12
C ASN A 377 35.82 -3.19 -11.18
N SER A 378 36.13 -3.44 -12.45
CA SER A 378 35.30 -3.03 -13.58
C SER A 378 35.24 -4.09 -14.67
N ILE A 379 34.26 -3.97 -15.55
CA ILE A 379 34.20 -4.65 -16.84
C ILE A 379 34.22 -3.63 -17.97
N GLN A 380 34.74 -3.99 -19.13
CA GLN A 380 34.80 -3.14 -20.31
C GLN A 380 34.18 -3.85 -21.51
N LEU A 381 33.30 -3.16 -22.22
CA LEU A 381 32.80 -3.62 -23.51
C LEU A 381 33.80 -3.27 -24.61
N VAL A 382 34.00 -4.15 -25.57
CA VAL A 382 34.86 -3.90 -26.75
C VAL A 382 34.12 -4.33 -28.00
N ASN A 383 34.08 -3.48 -29.03
CA ASN A 383 33.50 -3.84 -30.31
C ASN A 383 34.44 -4.77 -31.09
N ILE A 384 33.90 -5.86 -31.62
CA ILE A 384 34.71 -6.91 -32.26
C ILE A 384 35.21 -6.48 -33.63
N SER A 385 34.36 -5.78 -34.42
CA SER A 385 34.68 -5.40 -35.79
C SER A 385 35.65 -4.21 -35.87
N THR A 386 35.52 -3.21 -34.99
CA THR A 386 36.40 -2.03 -34.96
C THR A 386 37.60 -2.21 -34.04
N MET A 387 37.55 -3.16 -33.09
CA MET A 387 38.52 -3.32 -32.01
C MET A 387 38.69 -2.06 -31.16
N GLU A 388 37.64 -1.24 -31.06
CA GLU A 388 37.64 -0.04 -30.23
C GLU A 388 37.12 -0.35 -28.82
N PRO A 389 37.81 0.15 -27.77
CA PRO A 389 37.34 0.03 -26.40
C PRO A 389 36.08 0.86 -26.20
N GLY A 390 35.02 0.22 -25.73
CA GLY A 390 33.73 0.82 -25.40
C GLY A 390 33.59 1.16 -23.92
N LYS A 391 32.34 1.14 -23.45
CA LYS A 391 31.93 1.53 -22.10
C LYS A 391 32.63 0.69 -21.02
N VAL A 392 33.18 1.37 -20.02
CA VAL A 392 33.66 0.76 -18.76
C VAL A 392 32.56 0.85 -17.72
N MET A 393 32.30 -0.25 -17.01
CA MET A 393 31.23 -0.37 -16.02
C MET A 393 31.81 -0.93 -14.72
N THR A 394 31.57 -0.22 -13.61
CA THR A 394 32.03 -0.63 -12.29
C THR A 394 31.26 -1.83 -11.79
N VAL A 395 31.96 -2.76 -11.16
CA VAL A 395 31.39 -3.96 -10.53
C VAL A 395 31.75 -3.98 -9.03
N PRO A 396 31.02 -4.74 -8.20
CA PRO A 396 31.14 -4.62 -6.73
C PRO A 396 32.54 -4.86 -6.18
N ASP A 397 33.29 -5.79 -6.77
CA ASP A 397 34.62 -6.21 -6.31
C ASP A 397 35.44 -6.74 -7.49
N SER A 398 36.74 -7.00 -7.24
CA SER A 398 37.65 -7.60 -8.21
C SER A 398 37.07 -8.91 -8.77
N SER A 399 36.69 -8.86 -10.03
CA SER A 399 36.07 -9.96 -10.77
C SER A 399 37.00 -10.48 -11.85
N TYR A 400 37.11 -11.80 -11.97
CA TYR A 400 38.09 -12.51 -12.81
C TYR A 400 37.40 -13.24 -13.96
N GLY A 401 36.81 -14.42 -13.72
CA GLY A 401 36.11 -15.16 -14.77
C GLY A 401 34.85 -14.43 -15.23
N VAL A 402 34.50 -14.57 -16.50
CA VAL A 402 33.27 -14.01 -17.09
C VAL A 402 32.66 -14.97 -18.09
N THR A 403 31.33 -15.05 -18.09
CA THR A 403 30.56 -15.73 -19.13
C THR A 403 29.26 -14.96 -19.39
N VAL A 404 28.58 -15.27 -20.48
CA VAL A 404 27.27 -14.70 -20.81
C VAL A 404 26.28 -15.83 -20.97
N VAL A 405 25.20 -15.81 -20.18
CA VAL A 405 24.15 -16.84 -20.15
C VAL A 405 22.80 -16.16 -20.09
N LYS A 406 21.86 -16.53 -20.98
CA LYS A 406 20.48 -15.99 -21.02
C LYS A 406 20.44 -14.45 -20.91
N ASP A 407 21.22 -13.77 -21.74
CA ASP A 407 21.35 -12.29 -21.76
C ASP A 407 21.81 -11.64 -20.45
N MET A 408 22.50 -12.40 -19.60
CA MET A 408 23.14 -11.91 -18.38
C MET A 408 24.65 -12.08 -18.47
N ILE A 409 25.38 -11.06 -18.02
CA ILE A 409 26.82 -11.12 -17.80
C ILE A 409 27.03 -11.72 -16.41
N VAL A 410 27.73 -12.84 -16.33
CA VAL A 410 28.01 -13.53 -15.07
C VAL A 410 29.50 -13.43 -14.75
N LEU A 411 29.82 -12.90 -13.58
CA LEU A 411 31.18 -12.59 -13.16
C LEU A 411 31.58 -13.40 -11.93
N GLY A 412 32.82 -13.91 -11.91
CA GLY A 412 33.41 -14.57 -10.76
C GLY A 412 34.28 -13.64 -9.93
N GLY A 413 33.91 -13.40 -8.68
CA GLY A 413 34.74 -12.68 -7.72
C GLY A 413 35.33 -13.59 -6.65
N LYS A 414 35.62 -13.02 -5.48
CA LYS A 414 36.12 -13.75 -4.32
C LYS A 414 35.01 -14.53 -3.63
N GLY A 415 34.89 -15.82 -3.95
CA GLY A 415 33.89 -16.74 -3.40
C GLY A 415 32.46 -16.45 -3.85
N LYS A 416 32.27 -15.46 -4.71
CA LYS A 416 30.97 -14.91 -5.11
C LYS A 416 30.84 -14.89 -6.62
N VAL A 417 29.62 -15.12 -7.08
CA VAL A 417 29.22 -14.90 -8.47
C VAL A 417 28.26 -13.71 -8.53
N TYR A 418 28.51 -12.81 -9.46
CA TYR A 418 27.68 -11.63 -9.71
C TYR A 418 26.95 -11.81 -11.04
N PHE A 419 25.63 -11.64 -11.01
CA PHE A 419 24.77 -11.64 -12.19
C PHE A 419 24.43 -10.20 -12.53
N LEU A 420 24.81 -9.77 -13.72
CA LEU A 420 24.57 -8.44 -14.24
C LEU A 420 23.71 -8.53 -15.50
N SER A 421 22.89 -7.52 -15.76
CA SER A 421 22.29 -7.35 -17.08
C SER A 421 23.37 -7.09 -18.13
N ILE A 422 23.08 -7.31 -19.42
CA ILE A 422 23.95 -6.87 -20.53
C ILE A 422 24.26 -5.36 -20.52
N THR A 423 23.50 -4.54 -19.79
CA THR A 423 23.76 -3.11 -19.61
C THR A 423 24.69 -2.79 -18.43
N GLY A 424 25.13 -3.82 -17.69
CA GLY A 424 26.05 -3.74 -16.56
C GLY A 424 25.38 -3.47 -15.20
N SER A 425 24.06 -3.54 -15.10
CA SER A 425 23.36 -3.37 -13.82
C SER A 425 23.42 -4.66 -13.01
N LEU A 426 23.89 -4.58 -11.76
CA LEU A 426 23.91 -5.73 -10.85
C LEU A 426 22.47 -6.20 -10.54
N MET A 427 22.18 -7.45 -10.86
CA MET A 427 20.89 -8.10 -10.62
C MET A 427 20.93 -8.96 -9.35
N LYS A 428 21.99 -9.75 -9.17
CA LYS A 428 22.12 -10.68 -8.05
C LYS A 428 23.58 -10.97 -7.70
N THR A 429 23.82 -11.32 -6.45
CA THR A 429 25.09 -11.88 -5.96
C THR A 429 24.79 -13.19 -5.24
N SER A 430 25.58 -14.23 -5.50
CA SER A 430 25.48 -15.54 -4.83
C SER A 430 26.83 -16.00 -4.32
N GLU A 431 26.85 -16.62 -3.15
CA GLU A 431 28.06 -17.23 -2.58
C GLU A 431 28.20 -18.66 -3.10
N VAL A 432 29.36 -18.98 -3.68
CA VAL A 432 29.61 -20.24 -4.39
C VAL A 432 30.85 -20.95 -3.85
N GLY A 433 31.84 -20.19 -3.38
CA GLY A 433 33.10 -20.71 -2.88
C GLY A 433 33.75 -19.79 -1.86
N ARG A 434 35.02 -20.05 -1.55
CA ARG A 434 35.83 -19.23 -0.61
C ARG A 434 36.95 -18.47 -1.31
N ARG A 435 37.36 -18.89 -2.51
CA ARG A 435 38.49 -18.33 -3.27
C ARG A 435 38.02 -17.56 -4.50
N ASN A 436 38.95 -16.89 -5.18
CA ASN A 436 38.66 -16.16 -6.41
C ASN A 436 38.18 -17.12 -7.50
N LEU A 437 37.07 -16.82 -8.15
CA LEU A 437 36.56 -17.64 -9.26
C LEU A 437 37.22 -17.18 -10.57
N PHE A 438 38.29 -17.88 -10.96
CA PHE A 438 39.14 -17.49 -12.10
C PHE A 438 38.53 -17.75 -13.47
N SER A 439 37.62 -18.71 -13.57
CA SER A 439 37.01 -19.11 -14.83
C SER A 439 35.55 -19.44 -14.63
N LEU A 440 34.72 -18.96 -15.56
CA LEU A 440 33.30 -19.24 -15.63
C LEU A 440 32.95 -19.64 -17.06
N LYS A 441 32.13 -20.68 -17.20
CA LYS A 441 31.57 -21.05 -18.49
C LYS A 441 30.13 -21.53 -18.34
N GLY A 442 29.21 -20.85 -19.03
CA GLY A 442 27.86 -21.31 -19.20
C GLY A 442 27.76 -22.40 -20.27
N ASN A 443 26.93 -23.41 -20.01
CA ASN A 443 26.59 -24.44 -20.98
C ASN A 443 25.27 -24.09 -21.71
N LYS A 444 24.83 -24.91 -22.66
CA LYS A 444 23.57 -24.66 -23.42
C LYS A 444 22.30 -24.83 -22.59
N THR A 445 22.39 -25.50 -21.45
CA THR A 445 21.27 -25.72 -20.51
C THR A 445 21.24 -24.67 -19.39
N ASN A 446 21.95 -23.55 -19.55
CA ASN A 446 22.03 -22.44 -18.60
C ASN A 446 22.64 -22.81 -17.23
N VAL A 447 23.43 -23.87 -17.14
CA VAL A 447 24.27 -24.17 -15.97
C VAL A 447 25.61 -23.47 -16.14
N ILE A 448 26.07 -22.81 -15.08
CA ILE A 448 27.32 -22.07 -15.05
C ILE A 448 28.33 -22.88 -14.23
N TYR A 449 29.48 -23.15 -14.83
CA TYR A 449 30.57 -23.89 -14.22
C TYR A 449 31.64 -22.89 -13.79
N CYS A 450 32.03 -22.94 -12.52
CA CYS A 450 32.95 -21.99 -11.90
C CYS A 450 34.15 -22.74 -11.30
N CYS A 451 35.35 -22.25 -11.57
CA CYS A 451 36.58 -22.80 -11.00
C CYS A 451 37.19 -21.88 -9.94
N GLU A 452 37.49 -22.42 -8.77
CA GLU A 452 38.21 -21.70 -7.72
C GLU A 452 39.71 -21.64 -8.03
N ALA A 453 40.29 -20.45 -7.86
CA ALA A 453 41.72 -20.21 -7.85
C ALA A 453 42.39 -21.06 -6.78
N ASP A 454 43.48 -21.76 -7.09
CA ASP A 454 44.21 -22.56 -6.10
C ASP A 454 43.34 -23.65 -5.43
N GLY A 455 42.23 -24.01 -6.08
CA GLY A 455 41.31 -25.06 -5.67
C GLY A 455 41.46 -26.33 -6.49
N ASP A 456 40.88 -27.39 -5.95
CA ASP A 456 40.64 -28.71 -6.52
C ASP A 456 39.16 -28.94 -6.83
N THR A 457 38.36 -27.87 -6.71
CA THR A 457 36.91 -27.91 -6.74
C THR A 457 36.35 -27.05 -7.87
N LEU A 458 35.44 -27.63 -8.64
CA LEU A 458 34.62 -26.99 -9.65
C LEU A 458 33.18 -26.93 -9.13
N HIS A 459 32.59 -25.74 -9.13
CA HIS A 459 31.20 -25.54 -8.73
C HIS A 459 30.29 -25.41 -9.94
N CYS A 460 29.10 -25.99 -9.87
CA CYS A 460 28.08 -25.87 -10.89
C CYS A 460 26.87 -25.19 -10.28
N ILE A 461 26.50 -24.06 -10.85
CA ILE A 461 25.41 -23.23 -10.34
C ILE A 461 24.37 -23.02 -11.44
N ASP A 462 23.11 -22.86 -11.05
CA ASP A 462 22.07 -22.43 -11.98
C ASP A 462 22.15 -20.91 -12.24
N ILE A 463 21.30 -20.42 -13.13
CA ILE A 463 21.15 -18.97 -13.41
C ILE A 463 20.58 -18.17 -12.23
N HIS A 464 20.08 -18.83 -11.20
CA HIS A 464 19.66 -18.21 -9.96
C HIS A 464 20.81 -18.17 -8.95
N GLY A 465 21.98 -18.72 -9.28
CA GLY A 465 23.15 -18.81 -8.45
C GLY A 465 23.02 -19.78 -7.27
N ALA A 466 22.09 -20.74 -7.34
CA ALA A 466 22.09 -21.88 -6.43
C ALA A 466 23.11 -22.92 -6.90
N VAL A 467 23.90 -23.46 -5.97
CA VAL A 467 24.83 -24.55 -6.28
C VAL A 467 24.04 -25.83 -6.52
N ILE A 468 24.08 -26.33 -7.76
CA ILE A 468 23.45 -27.59 -8.16
C ILE A 468 24.27 -28.76 -7.63
N PHE A 469 25.59 -28.71 -7.86
CA PHE A 469 26.57 -29.66 -7.35
C PHE A 469 27.98 -29.07 -7.42
N SER A 470 28.95 -29.78 -6.86
CA SER A 470 30.37 -29.43 -6.95
C SER A 470 31.19 -30.69 -7.14
N PHE A 471 32.26 -30.59 -7.93
CA PHE A 471 33.19 -31.67 -8.20
C PHE A 471 34.52 -31.36 -7.56
N THR A 472 35.00 -32.25 -6.72
CA THR A 472 36.34 -32.17 -6.17
C THR A 472 37.14 -33.35 -6.72
N SER A 473 38.29 -33.08 -7.31
CA SER A 473 39.18 -34.11 -7.85
C SER A 473 40.62 -33.76 -7.56
N SER A 474 41.41 -34.74 -7.14
CA SER A 474 42.86 -34.57 -7.01
C SER A 474 43.55 -34.26 -8.34
N ASP A 475 42.92 -34.55 -9.48
CA ASP A 475 43.45 -34.17 -10.79
C ASP A 475 43.19 -32.69 -11.13
N PHE A 476 42.31 -32.01 -10.40
CA PHE A 476 42.16 -30.56 -10.48
C PHE A 476 43.18 -29.88 -9.60
N GLU A 477 44.09 -29.14 -10.23
CA GLU A 477 45.01 -28.27 -9.53
C GLU A 477 45.13 -26.97 -10.32
N ARG A 478 44.46 -25.93 -9.80
CA ARG A 478 44.27 -24.64 -10.49
C ARG A 478 43.62 -24.80 -11.88
N PRO A 479 42.37 -25.28 -11.94
CA PRO A 479 41.62 -25.26 -13.19
C PRO A 479 41.34 -23.82 -13.63
N VAL A 480 41.66 -23.47 -14.88
CA VAL A 480 41.64 -22.07 -15.36
C VAL A 480 40.93 -21.86 -16.69
N GLY A 481 40.97 -22.83 -17.60
CA GLY A 481 40.21 -22.79 -18.85
C GLY A 481 39.07 -23.78 -18.80
N LEU A 482 37.90 -23.35 -19.29
CA LEU A 482 36.68 -24.14 -19.34
C LEU A 482 36.03 -24.01 -20.72
N GLU A 483 35.78 -25.12 -21.39
CA GLU A 483 35.08 -25.14 -22.67
C GLU A 483 34.23 -26.41 -22.85
N PHE A 484 33.08 -26.27 -23.50
CA PHE A 484 32.20 -27.40 -23.81
C PHE A 484 32.39 -27.88 -25.24
N ASP A 485 32.32 -29.20 -25.47
CA ASP A 485 32.13 -29.75 -26.80
C ASP A 485 30.66 -29.75 -27.24
N GLY A 486 30.39 -30.25 -28.46
CA GLY A 486 29.03 -30.33 -28.99
C GLY A 486 28.07 -31.23 -28.19
N LYS A 487 28.58 -32.10 -27.31
CA LYS A 487 27.82 -33.00 -26.44
C LYS A 487 27.78 -32.52 -24.98
N GLU A 488 28.19 -31.28 -24.71
CA GLU A 488 28.27 -30.68 -23.37
C GLU A 488 29.24 -31.41 -22.42
N ASN A 489 30.24 -32.14 -22.94
CA ASN A 489 31.37 -32.54 -22.10
C ASN A 489 32.23 -31.31 -21.80
N LEU A 490 32.66 -31.16 -20.54
CA LEU A 490 33.47 -30.03 -20.12
C LEU A 490 34.96 -30.38 -20.20
N TYR A 491 35.72 -29.55 -20.89
CA TYR A 491 37.16 -29.63 -21.02
C TYR A 491 37.77 -28.59 -20.09
N VAL A 492 38.70 -29.04 -19.25
CA VAL A 492 39.31 -28.23 -18.19
C VAL A 492 40.82 -28.28 -18.32
N THR A 493 41.46 -27.12 -18.52
CA THR A 493 42.92 -27.00 -18.43
C THR A 493 43.34 -26.82 -16.97
N ASN A 494 44.30 -27.63 -16.55
CA ASN A 494 44.86 -27.63 -15.20
C ASN A 494 46.23 -26.99 -15.23
N TRP A 495 46.33 -25.77 -14.68
CA TRP A 495 47.46 -24.89 -14.90
C TRP A 495 48.77 -25.46 -14.31
N THR A 496 48.78 -25.93 -13.06
CA THR A 496 50.02 -26.41 -12.42
C THR A 496 50.38 -27.85 -12.78
N LYS A 497 49.39 -28.64 -13.18
CA LYS A 497 49.60 -30.04 -13.59
C LYS A 497 49.89 -30.23 -15.07
N ASN A 498 49.79 -29.18 -15.89
CA ASN A 498 50.00 -29.25 -17.34
C ASN A 498 49.15 -30.34 -18.02
N LYS A 499 47.85 -30.38 -17.67
CA LYS A 499 46.90 -31.39 -18.17
C LYS A 499 45.63 -30.77 -18.74
N LEU A 500 45.07 -31.41 -19.75
CA LEU A 500 43.69 -31.21 -20.17
C LEU A 500 42.85 -32.41 -19.70
N THR A 501 41.86 -32.14 -18.86
CA THR A 501 40.91 -33.15 -18.36
C THR A 501 39.55 -32.97 -19.00
N ARG A 502 38.87 -34.08 -19.27
CA ARG A 502 37.48 -34.07 -19.75
C ARG A 502 36.54 -34.61 -18.68
N LEU A 503 35.47 -33.86 -18.45
CA LEU A 503 34.36 -34.24 -17.61
C LEU A 503 33.14 -34.49 -18.47
N SER A 504 32.31 -35.44 -18.06
CA SER A 504 31.00 -35.62 -18.66
C SER A 504 30.05 -34.46 -18.27
N PRO A 505 28.88 -34.30 -18.91
CA PRO A 505 27.89 -33.30 -18.48
C PRO A 505 27.48 -33.47 -17.01
N GLU A 506 27.54 -34.72 -16.54
CA GLU A 506 27.31 -35.17 -15.16
C GLU A 506 28.46 -34.85 -14.20
N GLY A 507 29.54 -34.30 -14.76
CA GLY A 507 30.85 -34.03 -14.19
C GLY A 507 31.57 -35.20 -13.53
N LYS A 508 31.39 -36.38 -14.11
CA LYS A 508 32.34 -37.48 -13.88
C LYS A 508 33.61 -37.21 -14.69
N LEU A 509 34.77 -37.36 -14.06
CA LEU A 509 36.04 -37.36 -14.77
C LEU A 509 36.05 -38.53 -15.75
N LEU A 510 36.06 -38.22 -17.04
CA LEU A 510 36.11 -39.20 -18.11
C LEU A 510 37.56 -39.59 -18.34
N ASP A 511 38.40 -38.62 -18.76
CA ASP A 511 39.77 -38.88 -19.20
C ASP A 511 40.71 -37.70 -18.95
N ILE A 512 42.01 -38.00 -18.92
CA ILE A 512 43.09 -37.02 -19.08
C ILE A 512 43.56 -37.11 -20.52
N LEU A 513 43.22 -36.09 -21.32
CA LEU A 513 43.36 -36.11 -22.78
C LEU A 513 44.74 -35.70 -23.27
N LEU A 514 45.30 -34.66 -22.64
CA LEU A 514 46.62 -34.11 -22.97
C LEU A 514 47.40 -33.90 -21.68
N LYS A 515 48.72 -34.06 -21.77
CA LYS A 515 49.68 -33.94 -20.65
C LYS A 515 50.90 -33.13 -21.10
N THR A 516 51.89 -33.01 -20.23
CA THR A 516 53.16 -32.32 -20.52
C THR A 516 53.88 -32.89 -21.74
N GLU A 517 53.81 -34.20 -21.94
CA GLU A 517 54.41 -34.91 -23.09
C GLU A 517 53.81 -34.47 -24.43
N ASP A 518 52.55 -33.99 -24.43
CA ASP A 518 51.85 -33.48 -25.61
C ASP A 518 52.12 -31.98 -25.86
N GLY A 519 53.10 -31.40 -25.17
CA GLY A 519 53.52 -30.00 -25.30
C GLY A 519 52.80 -29.00 -24.40
N LEU A 520 51.93 -29.47 -23.48
CA LEU A 520 51.31 -28.59 -22.48
C LEU A 520 52.34 -28.10 -21.46
N ASP A 521 52.45 -26.79 -21.32
CA ASP A 521 53.27 -26.10 -20.33
C ASP A 521 52.55 -24.84 -19.83
N GLU A 522 52.07 -24.89 -18.59
CA GLU A 522 51.19 -23.88 -17.99
C GLU A 522 49.97 -23.54 -18.89
N PRO A 523 49.08 -24.50 -19.22
CA PRO A 523 47.93 -24.24 -20.08
C PRO A 523 46.89 -23.34 -19.38
N TYR A 524 46.34 -22.38 -20.11
CA TYR A 524 45.33 -21.42 -19.65
C TYR A 524 44.02 -21.57 -20.45
N GLY A 525 43.57 -20.53 -21.15
CA GLY A 525 42.33 -20.56 -21.91
C GLY A 525 42.37 -21.62 -23.01
N LEU A 526 41.25 -22.32 -23.18
CA LEU A 526 41.01 -23.21 -24.30
C LEU A 526 39.72 -22.82 -25.01
N VAL A 527 39.62 -23.13 -26.30
CA VAL A 527 38.39 -22.92 -27.08
C VAL A 527 38.35 -23.87 -28.28
N PHE A 528 37.15 -24.31 -28.65
CA PHE A 528 36.90 -25.02 -29.91
C PHE A 528 36.52 -24.06 -31.02
N ASN A 529 36.90 -24.36 -32.26
CA ASN A 529 36.26 -23.72 -33.41
C ASN A 529 34.77 -24.12 -33.48
N LYS A 530 33.99 -23.36 -34.25
CA LYS A 530 32.53 -23.52 -34.35
C LYS A 530 32.06 -24.96 -34.68
N ASN A 531 32.87 -25.72 -35.41
CA ASN A 531 32.56 -27.08 -35.86
C ASN A 531 33.21 -28.18 -35.00
N TYR A 532 33.88 -27.81 -33.90
CA TYR A 532 34.61 -28.72 -33.02
C TYR A 532 35.67 -29.58 -33.73
N THR A 533 36.21 -29.10 -34.85
CA THR A 533 37.28 -29.76 -35.60
C THR A 533 38.66 -29.28 -35.21
N LYS A 534 38.76 -28.12 -34.55
CA LYS A 534 40.02 -27.60 -34.02
C LYS A 534 39.85 -27.13 -32.59
N MET A 535 40.86 -27.37 -31.77
CA MET A 535 40.96 -26.86 -30.41
C MET A 535 42.22 -26.01 -30.29
N TYR A 536 42.07 -24.83 -29.68
CA TYR A 536 43.15 -23.88 -29.44
C TYR A 536 43.40 -23.79 -27.94
N ILE A 537 44.65 -23.92 -27.50
CA ILE A 537 45.03 -23.83 -26.09
C ILE A 537 46.12 -22.77 -25.95
N GLY A 538 45.89 -21.80 -25.07
CA GLY A 538 46.92 -20.84 -24.64
C GLY A 538 47.93 -21.53 -23.75
N ASN A 539 49.20 -21.46 -24.10
CA ASN A 539 50.30 -22.23 -23.51
C ASN A 539 51.52 -21.35 -23.23
N GLY A 540 52.19 -21.55 -22.10
CA GLY A 540 53.53 -21.04 -21.84
C GLY A 540 53.71 -20.23 -20.55
N LYS A 541 54.91 -20.36 -19.96
CA LYS A 541 55.35 -19.74 -18.69
C LYS A 541 55.60 -18.25 -18.79
N ARG A 542 55.37 -17.52 -17.69
CA ARG A 542 55.47 -16.03 -17.62
C ARG A 542 56.78 -15.45 -18.18
N SER A 543 57.87 -16.22 -18.23
CA SER A 543 59.22 -15.80 -18.61
C SER A 543 59.68 -16.21 -20.03
N ALA A 544 58.80 -16.78 -20.86
CA ALA A 544 59.10 -17.22 -22.23
C ALA A 544 58.02 -16.78 -23.22
N ASP A 545 58.33 -16.84 -24.52
CA ASP A 545 57.35 -16.61 -25.59
C ASP A 545 56.13 -17.52 -25.40
N LYS A 546 54.95 -16.96 -25.63
CA LYS A 546 53.68 -17.68 -25.45
C LYS A 546 53.31 -18.37 -26.73
N GLN A 547 52.60 -19.48 -26.62
CA GLN A 547 52.16 -20.22 -27.79
C GLN A 547 50.66 -20.43 -27.72
N VAL A 548 50.01 -20.40 -28.87
CA VAL A 548 48.72 -21.05 -29.04
C VAL A 548 48.99 -22.40 -29.68
N LEU A 549 48.67 -23.47 -28.96
CA LEU A 549 48.72 -24.83 -29.50
C LEU A 549 47.42 -25.11 -30.25
N ILE A 550 47.53 -25.70 -31.44
CA ILE A 550 46.41 -26.07 -32.30
C ILE A 550 46.36 -27.58 -32.38
N PHE A 551 45.20 -28.14 -32.02
CA PHE A 551 44.93 -29.57 -32.10
C PHE A 551 43.81 -29.83 -33.10
N ASP A 552 44.05 -30.74 -34.02
CA ASP A 552 43.02 -31.32 -34.87
C ASP A 552 42.18 -32.30 -34.05
N CYS A 553 40.86 -32.13 -34.12
CA CYS A 553 39.88 -32.82 -33.30
C CYS A 553 39.14 -33.84 -34.18
N ALA A 554 39.52 -35.11 -34.04
CA ALA A 554 39.02 -36.23 -34.84
C ALA A 554 37.90 -37.02 -34.16
#